data_AF-A0A4P9YAZ2-F1
#
_entry.id   AF-A0A4P9YAZ2-F1
#
_cell.length_a   1.000
_cell.length_b   1.000
_cell.length_c   1.000
_cell.angle_alpha   90.00
_cell.angle_beta   90.00
_cell.angle_gamma   90.00
#
_symmetry.space_group_name_H-M   'P 1'
#
loop_
_entity.id
_entity.type
_entity.pdbx_description
1 polymer ?
#
loop_
_entity_poly.entity_id
_entity_poly.type
_entity_poly.pdbx_seq_one_letter_code
_entity_poly.pdbx_strand_id
1 'polypeptide(L)'
;VNPVQGKLEMADGSTEVDRVGITEPIEIFHNGKVVNHQFEILYMGFDIACPINVILGLDLHAKLGIGITGITSTFDDENDINSTNHVEATKKVPMVT
;
A
#
# COMPACT_ATOMS: atom_id res chain seq x y z
N VAL A 1 -13.11 -12.72 -15.27
CA VAL A 1 -12.24 -11.55 -15.07
C VAL A 1 -12.99 -10.35 -15.58
N ASN A 2 -13.14 -9.33 -14.74
CA ASN A 2 -13.79 -8.09 -15.09
C ASN A 2 -12.70 -7.06 -15.45
N PRO A 3 -12.65 -6.58 -16.70
CA PRO A 3 -11.68 -5.55 -17.09
C PRO A 3 -11.92 -4.28 -16.27
N VAL A 4 -10.88 -3.81 -15.61
CA VAL A 4 -10.89 -2.60 -14.78
C VAL A 4 -9.57 -1.91 -14.99
N GLN A 5 -9.61 -0.69 -15.54
CA GLN A 5 -8.42 0.12 -15.71
C GLN A 5 -7.97 0.72 -14.37
N GLY A 6 -6.66 0.84 -14.20
CA GLY A 6 -6.04 1.42 -13.02
C GLY A 6 -4.53 1.25 -13.08
N LYS A 7 -3.83 1.89 -12.16
CA LYS A 7 -2.38 1.77 -11.98
C LYS A 7 -2.11 1.45 -10.52
N LEU A 8 -1.16 0.55 -10.29
CA LEU A 8 -0.63 0.25 -8.97
C LEU A 8 0.78 0.78 -8.88
N GLU A 9 1.02 1.59 -7.86
CA GLU A 9 2.36 1.99 -7.44
C GLU A 9 2.92 0.88 -6.54
N MET A 10 4.11 0.40 -6.89
CA MET A 10 4.78 -0.66 -6.13
C MET A 10 5.47 -0.07 -4.89
N ALA A 11 5.85 -0.94 -3.95
CA ALA A 11 6.44 -0.53 -2.68
C ALA A 11 7.78 0.24 -2.82
N ASP A 12 8.42 0.21 -3.99
CA ASP A 12 9.63 0.99 -4.28
C ASP A 12 9.34 2.48 -4.57
N GLY A 13 8.07 2.87 -4.70
CA GLY A 13 7.63 4.25 -4.96
C GLY A 13 8.02 4.80 -6.33
N SER A 14 8.46 3.94 -7.26
CA SER A 14 8.90 4.37 -8.60
C SER A 14 8.40 3.47 -9.73
N THR A 15 8.06 2.23 -9.41
CA THR A 15 7.50 1.29 -10.36
C THR A 15 5.98 1.40 -10.34
N GLU A 16 5.39 1.64 -11.52
CA GLU A 16 3.95 1.55 -11.73
C GLU A 16 3.62 0.35 -12.63
N VAL A 17 2.54 -0.36 -12.32
CA VAL A 17 2.04 -1.47 -13.12
C VAL A 17 0.57 -1.22 -13.47
N ASP A 18 0.23 -1.38 -14.75
CA ASP A 18 -1.15 -1.23 -15.21
C ASP A 18 -2.00 -2.43 -14.77
N ARG A 19 -3.16 -2.12 -14.18
CA ARG A 19 -4.20 -3.09 -13.86
C ARG A 19 -4.92 -3.52 -15.14
N VAL A 20 -4.95 -4.82 -15.36
CA VAL A 20 -5.66 -5.48 -16.47
C VAL A 20 -7.13 -5.70 -16.08
N GLY A 21 -7.38 -6.06 -14.83
CA GLY A 21 -8.73 -6.25 -14.32
C GLY A 21 -8.77 -6.78 -12.91
N ILE A 22 -9.95 -7.23 -12.50
CA ILE A 22 -10.21 -7.81 -11.19
C ILE A 22 -10.90 -9.16 -11.38
N THR A 23 -10.56 -10.14 -10.56
CA THR A 23 -11.26 -11.43 -10.57
C THR A 23 -12.67 -11.28 -9.97
N GLU A 24 -13.57 -12.22 -10.28
CA GLU A 24 -14.69 -12.46 -9.37
C GLU A 24 -14.13 -12.87 -7.99
N PRO A 25 -14.91 -12.78 -6.90
CA PRO A 25 -14.49 -13.34 -5.62
C PRO A 25 -14.11 -14.82 -5.76
N ILE A 26 -12.87 -15.15 -5.37
CA ILE A 26 -12.32 -16.50 -5.37
C ILE A 26 -12.22 -16.98 -3.93
N GLU A 27 -12.59 -18.24 -3.73
CA GLU A 27 -12.46 -18.91 -2.44
C GLU A 27 -11.02 -19.38 -2.24
N ILE A 28 -10.40 -18.94 -1.14
CA ILE A 28 -9.02 -19.24 -0.77
C ILE A 28 -9.04 -20.12 0.48
N PHE A 29 -8.32 -21.23 0.41
CA PHE A 29 -8.16 -22.18 1.50
C PHE A 29 -6.74 -22.11 2.06
N HIS A 30 -6.61 -21.82 3.35
CA HIS A 30 -5.32 -21.80 4.03
C HIS A 30 -5.46 -22.20 5.50
N ASN A 31 -4.72 -23.23 5.95
CA ASN A 31 -4.70 -23.68 7.35
C ASN A 31 -6.10 -23.85 7.97
N GLY A 32 -7.03 -24.45 7.23
CA GLY A 32 -8.41 -24.68 7.68
C GLY A 32 -9.31 -23.44 7.68
N LYS A 33 -8.80 -22.27 7.25
CA LYS A 33 -9.60 -21.08 7.01
C LYS A 33 -10.00 -20.98 5.55
N VAL A 34 -11.20 -20.44 5.34
CA VAL A 34 -11.78 -20.17 4.03
C VAL A 34 -12.08 -18.68 3.95
N VAL A 35 -11.54 -18.01 2.94
CA VAL A 35 -11.72 -16.57 2.72
C VAL A 35 -12.11 -16.34 1.27
N ASN A 36 -13.18 -15.57 1.04
CA ASN A 36 -13.50 -15.08 -0.29
C ASN A 36 -12.79 -13.75 -0.55
N HIS A 37 -12.03 -13.68 -1.64
CA HIS A 37 -11.24 -12.50 -1.98
C HIS A 37 -11.19 -12.27 -3.48
N GLN A 38 -11.17 -10.99 -3.87
CA GLN A 38 -10.97 -10.59 -5.27
C GLN A 38 -9.51 -10.21 -5.46
N PHE A 39 -8.91 -10.67 -6.55
CA PHE A 39 -7.54 -10.31 -6.90
C PHE A 39 -7.53 -9.30 -8.05
N GLU A 40 -6.57 -8.41 -7.99
CA GLU A 40 -6.20 -7.60 -9.13
C GLU A 40 -5.31 -8.41 -10.08
N ILE A 41 -5.56 -8.28 -11.37
CA ILE A 41 -4.78 -8.93 -12.42
C ILE A 41 -3.87 -7.89 -13.04
N LEU A 42 -2.58 -8.21 -13.04
CA LEU A 42 -1.48 -7.35 -13.46
C LEU A 42 -0.57 -8.15 -14.40
N TYR A 43 0.11 -7.47 -15.32
CA TYR A 43 1.22 -8.08 -16.05
C TYR A 43 2.48 -8.00 -15.21
N MET A 44 2.70 -9.03 -14.40
CA MET A 44 3.86 -9.09 -13.52
C MET A 44 5.09 -9.61 -14.25
N GLY A 45 6.26 -9.11 -13.83
CA GLY A 45 7.55 -9.56 -14.32
C GLY A 45 8.07 -10.81 -13.60
N PHE A 46 9.40 -10.87 -13.49
CA PHE A 46 10.11 -11.96 -12.85
C PHE A 46 10.79 -11.46 -11.57
N ASP A 47 10.82 -12.30 -10.54
CA ASP A 47 11.67 -12.14 -9.36
C ASP A 47 12.75 -13.22 -9.38
N ILE A 48 14.03 -12.82 -9.37
CA ILE A 48 15.21 -13.72 -9.44
C ILE A 48 15.02 -14.85 -10.49
N ALA A 49 14.59 -14.48 -11.69
CA ALA A 49 14.31 -15.38 -12.82
C ALA A 49 13.08 -16.32 -12.69
N CYS A 50 12.25 -16.17 -11.66
CA CYS A 50 10.98 -16.86 -11.52
C CYS A 50 9.80 -15.91 -11.83
N PRO A 51 8.79 -16.32 -12.62
CA PRO A 51 7.63 -15.48 -12.87
C PRO A 51 6.84 -15.28 -11.58
N ILE A 52 6.42 -14.04 -11.35
CA ILE A 52 5.58 -13.70 -10.19
C ILE A 52 4.14 -14.07 -10.53
N ASN A 53 3.62 -15.11 -9.89
CA ASN A 53 2.28 -15.62 -10.17
C ASN A 53 1.19 -14.97 -9.30
N VAL A 54 1.51 -14.65 -8.04
CA VAL A 54 0.58 -14.11 -7.05
C VAL A 54 1.34 -13.20 -6.09
N ILE A 55 0.74 -12.07 -5.74
CA ILE A 55 1.17 -11.20 -4.64
C ILE A 55 0.03 -11.16 -3.61
N LEU A 56 0.37 -11.32 -2.34
CA LEU A 56 -0.59 -11.23 -1.23
C LEU A 56 -0.40 -9.90 -0.51
N GLY A 57 -1.43 -9.06 -0.56
CA GLY A 57 -1.48 -7.82 0.21
C GLY A 57 -1.62 -8.09 1.71
N LEU A 58 -1.29 -7.07 2.52
CA LEU A 58 -1.46 -7.11 3.97
C LEU A 58 -2.93 -7.33 4.38
N ASP A 59 -3.86 -6.89 3.54
CA ASP A 59 -5.30 -7.06 3.76
C ASP A 59 -5.71 -8.55 3.72
N LEU A 60 -5.04 -9.36 2.89
CA LEU A 60 -5.28 -10.79 2.79
C LEU A 60 -4.50 -11.56 3.86
N HIS A 61 -3.29 -11.11 4.24
CA HIS A 61 -2.55 -11.71 5.35
C HIS A 61 -3.37 -11.76 6.64
N ALA A 62 -4.03 -10.65 7.00
CA ALA A 62 -4.87 -10.59 8.19
C ALA A 62 -6.04 -11.60 8.14
N LYS A 63 -6.69 -11.76 6.98
CA LYS A 63 -7.81 -12.69 6.78
C LYS A 63 -7.37 -14.14 6.88
N LEU A 64 -6.20 -14.46 6.34
CA LEU A 64 -5.62 -15.81 6.39
C LEU A 64 -4.96 -16.11 7.75
N GLY A 65 -4.80 -15.10 8.62
CA GLY A 65 -4.08 -15.23 9.89
C GLY A 65 -2.58 -15.47 9.70
N ILE A 66 -2.01 -14.89 8.64
CA ILE A 66 -0.58 -14.89 8.38
C ILE A 66 0.01 -13.67 9.11
N GLY A 67 0.87 -13.93 10.10
CA GLY A 67 1.68 -12.90 10.74
C GLY A 67 3.07 -12.84 10.11
N ILE A 68 3.49 -11.66 9.66
CA ILE A 68 4.89 -11.45 9.28
C ILE A 68 5.65 -11.12 10.57
N THR A 69 6.64 -11.94 10.90
CA THR A 69 7.45 -11.79 12.13
C THR A 69 8.91 -11.55 11.77
N GLY A 70 9.67 -10.92 12.67
CA GLY A 70 11.11 -10.68 12.47
C GLY A 70 11.47 -9.62 11.44
N ILE A 71 10.54 -8.70 11.09
CA ILE A 71 10.88 -7.52 10.29
C ILE A 71 11.75 -6.60 11.15
N THR A 72 13.02 -6.44 10.78
CA THR A 72 13.95 -5.51 11.42
C THR A 72 13.89 -4.16 10.72
N SER A 73 12.88 -3.35 11.04
CA SER A 73 12.89 -1.95 10.64
C SER A 73 12.29 -1.12 11.77
N THR A 74 13.13 -0.39 12.50
CA THR A 74 12.66 0.86 13.07
C THR A 74 12.36 1.78 11.89
N PHE A 75 11.19 2.40 11.86
CA PHE A 75 11.06 3.63 11.08
C PHE A 75 12.00 4.62 11.77
N ASP A 76 13.01 5.10 11.05
CA ASP A 76 13.89 6.15 11.57
C ASP A 76 13.07 7.44 11.67
N ASP A 77 12.29 7.57 12.75
CA ASP A 77 11.52 8.76 13.11
C ASP A 77 12.46 9.90 13.60
N GLU A 78 13.70 9.97 13.13
CA GLU A 78 14.70 10.94 13.59
C GLU A 78 14.89 12.14 12.63
N ASN A 79 13.86 12.60 11.91
CA ASN A 79 13.98 13.89 11.19
C ASN A 79 12.76 14.82 11.13
N ASP A 80 11.63 14.52 11.77
CA ASP A 80 10.40 15.35 11.64
C ASP A 80 10.07 16.25 12.84
N ILE A 81 11.06 16.74 13.59
CA ILE A 81 10.85 17.85 14.54
C ILE A 81 11.99 18.88 14.51
N ASN A 82 12.14 19.56 13.38
CA ASN A 82 12.49 20.99 13.42
C ASN A 82 11.23 21.79 13.15
N SER A 83 10.31 21.77 14.11
CA SER A 83 9.23 22.75 14.20
C SER A 83 9.85 24.12 14.48
N THR A 84 10.29 24.81 13.44
CA THR A 84 10.61 26.22 13.51
C THR A 84 9.29 26.96 13.79
N ASN A 85 9.00 27.18 15.07
CA ASN A 85 7.92 28.03 15.53
C ASN A 85 8.22 29.47 15.11
N HIS A 86 7.96 29.82 13.85
CA HIS A 86 7.75 31.22 13.48
C HIS A 86 6.30 31.58 13.84
N VAL A 87 6.12 31.94 15.11
CA VAL A 87 4.95 32.71 15.55
C VAL A 87 5.12 34.11 14.95
N GLU A 88 4.63 34.30 13.72
CA GLU A 88 4.51 35.65 13.17
C GLU A 88 3.30 36.32 13.83
N ALA A 89 3.61 37.29 14.68
CA ALA A 89 2.65 38.06 15.45
C ALA A 89 1.63 38.76 14.53
N THR A 90 0.35 38.60 14.87
CA THR A 90 -0.78 39.28 14.24
C THR A 90 -0.59 40.80 14.27
N LYS A 91 -0.29 41.42 13.13
CA LYS A 91 -0.24 42.88 12.99
C LYS A 91 -1.66 43.44 13.02
N LYS A 92 -2.06 44.03 14.15
CA LYS A 92 -3.28 44.85 14.26
C LYS A 92 -3.19 46.03 13.28
N VAL A 93 -4.17 46.15 12.39
CA VAL A 93 -4.40 47.33 11.56
C VAL A 93 -5.15 48.38 12.40
N PRO A 94 -4.66 49.61 12.59
CA PRO A 94 -5.44 50.66 13.22
C PRO A 94 -6.37 51.30 12.19
N MET A 95 -7.65 51.39 12.55
CA MET A 95 -8.69 52.12 11.83
C MET A 95 -8.47 53.62 12.06
N VAL A 96 -8.26 54.38 10.98
CA VAL A 96 -8.20 55.85 11.02
C VAL A 96 -9.62 56.40 10.86
N THR A 97 -10.02 57.33 11.73
CA THR A 97 -11.09 58.30 11.49
C THR A 97 -10.50 59.68 11.76
#